data_AF-A0A521DIK5-F1
#
_entry.id   AF-A0A521DIK5-F1
#
_cell.length_a   1.000
_cell.length_b   1.000
_cell.length_c   1.000
_cell.angle_alpha   90.00
_cell.angle_beta   90.00
_cell.angle_gamma   90.00
#
_symmetry.space_group_name_H-M   'P 1'
#
loop_
_entity.id
_entity.type
_entity.pdbx_description
1 polymer ?
#
loop_
_entity_poly.entity_id
_entity_poly.type
_entity_poly.pdbx_seq_one_letter_code
_entity_poly.pdbx_strand_id
1 'polypeptide(L)'
;MSTVAVTDDTFDAEVKNSEIPVVVDFWAEWCGPCKQIGPALEELAAEYGDKVKIAKVDVDSNPNSAAAMGVRGIPALFIFKDGQVVSNRAGAAPKAALQSWIEEAL
;
A
#
# COMPACT_ATOMS: atom_id res chain seq x y z
N MET A 1 -1.01 11.51 -8.21
CA MET A 1 -0.61 10.45 -9.17
C MET A 1 -1.63 9.33 -9.12
N SER A 2 -1.67 8.43 -10.11
CA SER A 2 -2.45 7.19 -9.98
C SER A 2 -1.73 6.20 -9.06
N THR A 3 -2.42 5.16 -8.60
CA THR A 3 -1.72 4.05 -7.94
C THR A 3 -0.73 3.37 -8.90
N VAL A 4 0.29 2.73 -8.34
CA VAL A 4 1.33 2.01 -9.09
C VAL A 4 1.24 0.53 -8.77
N ALA A 5 1.12 -0.31 -9.79
CA ALA A 5 1.22 -1.75 -9.61
C ALA A 5 2.69 -2.12 -9.36
N VAL A 6 2.95 -2.81 -8.26
CA VAL A 6 4.29 -3.25 -7.85
C VAL A 6 4.33 -4.77 -7.84
N THR A 7 5.43 -5.33 -8.35
CA THR A 7 5.67 -6.77 -8.40
C THR A 7 6.79 -7.17 -7.46
N ASP A 8 6.99 -8.48 -7.27
CA ASP A 8 8.12 -9.00 -6.49
C ASP A 8 9.48 -8.47 -6.98
N ASP A 9 9.66 -8.35 -8.30
CA ASP A 9 10.91 -7.86 -8.90
C ASP A 9 11.12 -6.35 -8.72
N THR A 10 10.03 -5.57 -8.65
CA THR A 10 10.09 -4.11 -8.56
C THR A 10 9.90 -3.58 -7.15
N PHE A 11 9.54 -4.43 -6.19
CA PHE A 11 9.23 -4.02 -4.81
C PHE A 11 10.35 -3.21 -4.17
N ASP A 12 11.60 -3.69 -4.27
CA ASP A 12 12.74 -3.01 -3.65
C ASP A 12 12.99 -1.64 -4.30
N ALA A 13 12.87 -1.54 -5.62
CA ALA A 13 13.07 -0.28 -6.33
C ALA A 13 11.94 0.73 -6.06
N GLU A 14 10.68 0.28 -6.11
CA GLU A 14 9.50 1.15 -6.03
C GLU A 14 9.10 1.51 -4.61
N VAL A 15 9.40 0.64 -3.64
CA VAL A 15 8.99 0.78 -2.23
C VAL A 15 10.18 1.09 -1.34
N LYS A 16 11.19 0.22 -1.27
CA LYS A 16 12.29 0.36 -0.30
C LYS A 16 13.25 1.49 -0.66
N ASN A 17 13.54 1.67 -1.94
CA ASN A 17 14.45 2.70 -2.45
C ASN A 17 13.73 3.97 -2.90
N SER A 18 12.45 4.13 -2.54
CA SER A 18 11.68 5.33 -2.88
C SER A 18 12.17 6.54 -2.07
N GLU A 19 12.35 7.68 -2.77
CA GLU A 19 12.70 8.96 -2.15
C GLU A 19 11.51 9.59 -1.40
N ILE A 20 10.29 9.19 -1.74
CA ILE A 20 9.06 9.62 -1.09
C ILE A 20 8.43 8.47 -0.31
N PRO A 21 7.65 8.77 0.75
CA PRO A 21 6.92 7.74 1.48
C PRO A 21 5.99 6.93 0.59
N VAL A 22 5.92 5.62 0.85
CA VAL A 22 5.15 4.67 0.03
C VAL A 22 4.14 3.93 0.89
N VAL A 23 2.86 4.04 0.53
CA VAL A 23 1.78 3.20 1.07
C VAL A 23 1.66 1.98 0.17
N VAL A 24 1.87 0.79 0.72
CA VAL A 24 1.74 -0.49 0.01
C VAL A 24 0.42 -1.14 0.40
N ASP A 25 -0.45 -1.39 -0.57
CA ASP A 25 -1.70 -2.14 -0.45
C ASP A 25 -1.52 -3.57 -0.98
N PHE A 26 -1.52 -4.53 -0.06
CA PHE A 26 -1.57 -5.95 -0.40
C PHE A 26 -3.02 -6.40 -0.59
N TRP A 27 -3.37 -6.74 -1.82
CA TRP A 27 -4.73 -7.04 -2.23
C TRP A 27 -4.79 -8.30 -3.12
N ALA A 28 -6.01 -8.75 -3.42
CA ALA A 28 -6.28 -9.80 -4.40
C ALA A 28 -7.65 -9.60 -5.05
N GLU A 29 -7.87 -10.18 -6.24
CA GLU A 29 -9.14 -10.07 -6.97
C GLU A 29 -10.33 -10.71 -6.22
N TRP A 30 -10.08 -11.76 -5.44
CA TRP A 30 -11.11 -12.44 -4.66
C TRP A 30 -11.39 -11.75 -3.31
N CYS A 31 -10.60 -10.72 -2.95
CA CYS A 31 -10.76 -9.99 -1.69
C CYS A 31 -11.84 -8.90 -1.80
N GLY A 32 -13.06 -9.23 -1.36
CA GLY A 32 -14.18 -8.29 -1.30
C GLY A 32 -13.86 -6.98 -0.54
N PRO A 33 -13.29 -7.02 0.67
CA PRO A 33 -12.91 -5.81 1.41
C PRO A 33 -11.82 -4.97 0.71
N CYS A 34 -10.91 -5.60 -0.03
CA CYS A 34 -9.89 -4.88 -0.80
C CYS A 34 -10.53 -4.07 -1.93
N LYS A 35 -11.54 -4.63 -2.60
CA LYS A 35 -12.31 -3.93 -3.65
C LYS A 35 -13.06 -2.70 -3.11
N GLN A 36 -13.46 -2.72 -1.84
CA GLN A 36 -14.12 -1.57 -1.19
C GLN A 36 -13.17 -0.40 -0.94
N ILE A 37 -11.91 -0.67 -0.56
CA ILE A 37 -10.93 0.38 -0.27
C ILE A 37 -10.16 0.85 -1.53
N GLY A 38 -10.16 0.05 -2.60
CA GLY A 38 -9.47 0.38 -3.85
C GLY A 38 -9.76 1.80 -4.37
N PRO A 39 -11.03 2.22 -4.54
CA PRO A 39 -11.36 3.58 -4.98
C PRO A 39 -10.86 4.67 -4.02
N ALA A 40 -10.92 4.43 -2.71
CA ALA A 40 -10.40 5.37 -1.72
C ALA A 40 -8.88 5.54 -1.84
N LEU A 41 -8.15 4.45 -2.10
CA LEU A 41 -6.71 4.50 -2.35
C LEU A 41 -6.36 5.24 -3.65
N GLU A 42 -7.13 5.05 -4.73
CA GLU A 42 -6.94 5.83 -5.97
C GLU A 42 -7.15 7.34 -5.74
N GLU A 43 -8.20 7.71 -4.99
CA GLU A 43 -8.45 9.11 -4.65
C GLU A 43 -7.31 9.70 -3.80
N LEU A 44 -6.83 8.95 -2.79
CA LEU A 44 -5.71 9.39 -1.97
C LEU A 44 -4.42 9.51 -2.78
N ALA A 45 -4.16 8.61 -3.73
CA ALA A 45 -3.02 8.71 -4.62
C ALA A 45 -3.08 9.99 -5.46
N ALA A 46 -4.28 10.36 -5.93
CA ALA A 46 -4.50 11.59 -6.66
C ALA A 46 -4.28 12.83 -5.78
N GLU A 47 -4.82 12.83 -4.56
CA GLU A 47 -4.72 13.93 -3.59
C GLU A 47 -3.29 14.18 -3.08
N TYR A 48 -2.57 13.12 -2.72
CA TYR A 48 -1.20 13.26 -2.22
C TYR A 48 -0.20 13.60 -3.32
N GLY A 49 -0.49 13.28 -4.58
CA GLY A 49 0.35 13.66 -5.71
C GLY A 49 1.76 13.08 -5.59
N ASP A 50 2.75 13.97 -5.52
CA ASP A 50 4.17 13.61 -5.41
C ASP A 50 4.65 13.50 -3.96
N LYS A 51 3.75 13.67 -2.97
CA LYS A 51 4.10 13.60 -1.54
C LYS A 51 4.11 12.16 -1.02
N VAL A 52 3.24 11.31 -1.55
CA VAL A 52 3.07 9.92 -1.13
C VAL A 52 2.78 9.06 -2.34
N LYS A 53 3.54 7.99 -2.51
CA LYS A 53 3.27 6.98 -3.54
C LYS A 53 2.32 5.93 -2.96
N ILE A 54 1.29 5.54 -3.71
CA ILE A 54 0.44 4.40 -3.34
C ILE A 54 0.73 3.25 -4.30
N ALA A 55 1.37 2.21 -3.76
CA ALA A 55 1.74 0.99 -4.44
C ALA A 55 0.70 -0.11 -4.17
N LYS A 56 0.33 -0.88 -5.19
CA LYS A 56 -0.58 -2.02 -5.09
C LYS A 56 0.16 -3.30 -5.45
N VAL A 57 0.12 -4.26 -4.54
CA VAL A 57 0.74 -5.57 -4.70
C VAL A 57 -0.34 -6.63 -4.67
N ASP A 58 -0.55 -7.28 -5.81
CA ASP A 58 -1.41 -8.46 -5.89
C ASP A 58 -0.69 -9.66 -5.27
N VAL A 59 -1.23 -10.18 -4.17
CA VAL A 59 -0.62 -11.29 -3.42
C VAL A 59 -0.69 -12.63 -4.16
N ASP A 60 -1.60 -12.80 -5.11
CA ASP A 60 -1.69 -14.02 -5.92
C ASP A 60 -0.52 -14.08 -6.92
N SER A 61 -0.20 -12.93 -7.52
CA SER A 61 0.89 -12.80 -8.49
C SER A 61 2.26 -12.57 -7.83
N ASN A 62 2.28 -12.00 -6.62
CA ASN A 62 3.50 -11.57 -5.93
C ASN A 62 3.57 -12.12 -4.49
N PRO A 63 3.62 -13.46 -4.33
CA PRO A 63 3.55 -14.10 -3.02
C PRO A 63 4.81 -13.84 -2.16
N ASN A 64 5.96 -13.55 -2.78
CA ASN A 64 7.21 -13.39 -2.04
C ASN A 64 7.22 -12.07 -1.26
N SER A 65 6.77 -10.97 -1.87
CA SER A 65 6.65 -9.67 -1.19
C SER A 65 5.67 -9.74 -0.03
N ALA A 66 4.52 -10.37 -0.23
CA ALA A 66 3.52 -10.56 0.82
C ALA A 66 4.08 -11.39 1.99
N ALA A 67 4.75 -12.51 1.69
CA ALA A 67 5.37 -13.36 2.70
C ALA A 67 6.51 -12.67 3.45
N ALA A 68 7.38 -11.94 2.75
CA ALA A 68 8.49 -11.17 3.33
C ALA A 68 8.00 -10.08 4.29
N MET A 69 6.83 -9.49 3.99
CA MET A 69 6.18 -8.50 4.84
C MET A 69 5.36 -9.12 5.99
N GLY A 70 5.29 -10.44 6.07
CA GLY A 70 4.51 -11.13 7.09
C GLY A 70 3.00 -10.94 6.94
N VAL A 71 2.51 -10.72 5.71
CA VAL A 71 1.08 -10.59 5.42
C VAL A 71 0.40 -11.94 5.65
N ARG A 72 -0.48 -11.99 6.66
CA ARG A 72 -1.26 -13.20 7.02
C ARG A 72 -2.73 -13.13 6.62
N GLY A 73 -3.18 -11.97 6.16
CA GLY A 73 -4.54 -11.71 5.74
C GLY A 73 -4.60 -10.39 5.00
N ILE A 74 -5.55 -10.28 4.08
CA ILE A 74 -5.76 -9.11 3.23
C ILE A 74 -7.15 -8.50 3.49
N PRO A 75 -7.32 -7.19 3.32
CA PRO A 75 -6.29 -6.20 2.92
C PRO A 75 -5.27 -5.95 4.04
N ALA A 76 -4.01 -5.75 3.66
CA ALA A 76 -2.95 -5.33 4.55
C ALA A 76 -2.21 -4.15 3.94
N LEU A 77 -2.01 -3.09 4.74
CA LEU A 77 -1.45 -1.83 4.33
C LEU A 77 -0.17 -1.56 5.12
N PHE A 78 0.87 -1.09 4.45
CA PHE A 78 2.15 -0.73 5.06
C PHE A 78 2.59 0.63 4.58
N ILE A 79 3.21 1.40 5.46
CA ILE A 79 3.84 2.69 5.11
C ILE A 79 5.33 2.52 5.22
N PHE A 80 6.02 2.80 4.12
CA PHE A 80 7.45 2.85 4.03
C PHE A 80 7.93 4.30 3.98
N LYS A 81 9.01 4.57 4.70
CA LYS A 81 9.75 5.84 4.66
C LYS A 81 11.23 5.51 4.88
N ASP A 82 12.09 6.04 4.02
CA ASP A 82 13.55 5.79 4.06
C ASP A 82 13.91 4.28 4.08
N GLY A 83 13.15 3.48 3.31
CA GLY A 83 13.33 2.02 3.20
C GLY A 83 12.88 1.21 4.41
N GLN A 84 12.25 1.84 5.41
CA GLN A 84 11.77 1.18 6.61
C GLN A 84 10.25 1.27 6.75
N VAL A 85 9.66 0.25 7.38
CA VAL A 85 8.24 0.27 7.73
C VAL A 85 8.04 1.19 8.93
N VAL A 86 7.34 2.30 8.74
CA VAL A 86 7.02 3.25 9.82
C VAL A 86 5.63 3.00 10.41
N SER A 87 4.73 2.40 9.65
CA SER A 87 3.39 2.04 10.12
C SER A 87 2.81 0.87 9.32
N ASN A 88 1.93 0.10 9.94
CA ASN A 88 1.17 -0.95 9.27
C ASN A 88 -0.27 -0.99 9.79
N ARG A 89 -1.17 -1.50 8.95
CA ARG A 89 -2.58 -1.66 9.26
C ARG A 89 -3.12 -2.90 8.58
N ALA A 90 -3.90 -3.69 9.31
CA ALA A 90 -4.64 -4.80 8.75
C ALA A 90 -6.13 -4.45 8.65
N GLY A 91 -6.79 -4.93 7.59
CA GLY A 91 -8.22 -4.79 7.39
C GLY A 91 -8.63 -3.52 6.62
N ALA A 92 -9.85 -3.55 6.11
CA ALA A 92 -10.44 -2.45 5.36
C ALA A 92 -10.81 -1.29 6.30
N ALA A 93 -10.65 -0.06 5.81
CA ALA A 93 -11.02 1.15 6.53
C ALA A 93 -11.59 2.20 5.57
N PRO A 94 -12.47 3.11 6.04
CA PRO A 94 -12.95 4.22 5.24
C PRO A 94 -11.82 5.17 4.81
N LYS A 95 -11.99 5.88 3.69
CA LYS A 95 -11.01 6.86 3.16
C LYS A 95 -10.47 7.80 4.23
N ALA A 96 -11.35 8.43 5.03
CA ALA A 96 -10.94 9.37 6.07
C ALA A 96 -10.00 8.71 7.11
N ALA A 97 -10.28 7.46 7.49
CA ALA A 97 -9.44 6.74 8.44
C ALA A 97 -8.11 6.29 7.82
N LEU A 98 -8.06 6.05 6.51
CA LEU A 98 -6.82 5.78 5.77
C LEU A 98 -5.98 7.06 5.66
N GLN A 99 -6.62 8.18 5.35
CA GLN A 99 -5.98 9.49 5.25
C GLN A 99 -5.34 9.89 6.58
N SER A 100 -6.11 9.87 7.68
CA SER A 100 -5.56 10.20 9.01
C SER A 100 -4.42 9.28 9.40
N TRP A 101 -4.52 7.98 9.10
CA TRP A 101 -3.45 7.01 9.37
C TRP A 101 -2.17 7.30 8.58
N ILE A 102 -2.29 7.74 7.33
CA ILE A 102 -1.14 8.18 6.51
C ILE A 102 -0.54 9.45 7.13
N GLU A 103 -1.37 10.46 7.43
CA GLU A 103 -0.91 11.73 7.99
C GLU A 103 -0.22 11.57 9.36
N GLU A 104 -0.69 10.66 10.21
CA GLU A 104 -0.08 10.38 11.51
C GLU A 104 1.28 9.67 11.40
N ALA A 105 1.52 8.95 10.30
CA ALA A 105 2.73 8.16 10.10
C ALA A 105 3.86 8.91 9.38
N LEU A 106 3.57 10.06 8.77
CA LEU A 106 4.51 10.83 7.94
C LEU A 106 5.12 12.02 8.67
#